data_AF-A0A4R0J1S8-F1
#
_entry.id   AF-A0A4R0J1S8-F1
#
_cell.length_a   1.000
_cell.length_b   1.000
_cell.length_c   1.000
_cell.angle_alpha   90.00
_cell.angle_beta   90.00
_cell.angle_gamma   90.00
#
_symmetry.space_group_name_H-M   'P 1'
#
loop_
_entity.id
_entity.type
_entity.pdbx_description
1 polymer ?
#
loop_
_entity_poly.entity_id
_entity_poly.type
_entity_poly.pdbx_seq_one_letter_code
_entity_poly.pdbx_strand_id
1 'polypeptide(L)'
;MNPDEAIPLQAFGALLHSQNLGMVCRALNMYQVAAAYTQVSGGNPLEPMADEVRQVARGILARPPVEADADVPAGFDHVSALNVLTILAEPDDLGLITGVLEHPVNDQVRAVASLAADTARRKPPGT
;
A
#
# COMPACT_ATOMS: atom_id res chain seq x y z
N MET A 1 -21.30 -7.02 -12.93
CA MET A 1 -20.02 -7.62 -12.50
C MET A 1 -20.36 -9.02 -12.03
N ASN A 2 -19.81 -10.05 -12.69
CA ASN A 2 -20.11 -11.42 -12.29
C ASN A 2 -19.45 -11.71 -10.93
N PRO A 3 -20.12 -12.41 -10.00
CA PRO A 3 -19.52 -12.78 -8.71
C PRO A 3 -18.30 -13.70 -8.85
N ASP A 4 -18.07 -14.28 -10.04
CA ASP A 4 -16.93 -15.13 -10.38
C ASP A 4 -15.64 -14.38 -10.76
N GLU A 5 -15.67 -13.04 -10.88
CA GLU A 5 -14.48 -12.20 -11.17
C GLU A 5 -13.82 -11.61 -9.91
N ALA A 6 -14.17 -12.11 -8.72
CA ALA A 6 -13.41 -11.77 -7.52
C ALA A 6 -12.01 -12.41 -7.61
N ILE A 7 -10.95 -11.61 -7.43
CA ILE A 7 -9.58 -12.13 -7.35
C ILE A 7 -9.53 -13.15 -6.20
N PRO A 8 -9.18 -14.42 -6.44
CA PRO A 8 -9.07 -15.40 -5.37
C PRO A 8 -8.01 -14.95 -4.36
N LEU A 9 -8.32 -14.98 -3.06
CA LEU A 9 -7.40 -14.55 -1.99
C LEU A 9 -6.04 -15.25 -2.08
N GLN A 10 -6.02 -16.53 -2.45
CA GLN A 10 -4.78 -17.30 -2.65
C GLN A 10 -3.92 -16.72 -3.78
N ALA A 11 -4.54 -16.31 -4.90
CA ALA A 11 -3.84 -15.71 -6.03
C ALA A 11 -3.30 -14.33 -5.67
N PHE A 12 -4.09 -13.53 -4.95
CA PHE A 12 -3.64 -12.25 -4.42
C PHE A 12 -2.45 -12.41 -3.46
N GLY A 13 -2.53 -13.35 -2.51
CA GLY A 13 -1.43 -13.66 -1.59
C GLY A 13 -0.16 -14.07 -2.33
N ALA A 14 -0.28 -14.93 -3.35
CA ALA A 14 0.88 -15.33 -4.16
C ALA A 14 1.59 -14.13 -4.84
N LEU A 15 0.82 -13.11 -5.29
CA LEU A 15 1.39 -11.87 -5.82
C LEU A 15 2.03 -11.02 -4.71
N LEU A 16 1.35 -10.88 -3.57
CA LEU A 16 1.80 -10.08 -2.43
C LEU A 16 3.13 -10.59 -1.83
N HIS A 17 3.35 -11.91 -1.83
CA HIS A 17 4.59 -12.54 -1.35
C HIS A 17 5.57 -12.92 -2.45
N SER A 18 5.37 -12.41 -3.67
CA SER A 18 6.29 -12.68 -4.78
C SER A 18 7.69 -12.13 -4.48
N GLN A 19 8.72 -12.83 -4.96
CA GLN A 19 10.09 -12.31 -4.97
C GLN A 19 10.28 -11.20 -6.00
N ASN A 20 9.32 -11.03 -6.93
CA ASN A 20 9.32 -9.96 -7.90
C ASN A 20 8.63 -8.71 -7.31
N LEU A 21 9.40 -7.67 -7.03
CA LEU A 21 8.90 -6.42 -6.45
C LEU A 21 7.78 -5.78 -7.28
N GLY A 22 7.83 -5.86 -8.60
CA GLY A 22 6.77 -5.35 -9.47
C GLY A 22 5.43 -6.07 -9.25
N MET A 23 5.45 -7.38 -8.99
CA MET A 23 4.25 -8.16 -8.66
C MET A 23 3.69 -7.77 -7.29
N VAL A 24 4.57 -7.53 -6.31
CA VAL A 24 4.17 -7.04 -4.98
C VAL A 24 3.51 -5.67 -5.10
N CYS A 25 4.14 -4.71 -5.78
CA CYS A 25 3.57 -3.37 -6.01
C CYS A 25 2.23 -3.44 -6.75
N ARG A 26 2.09 -4.36 -7.71
CA ARG A 26 0.81 -4.61 -8.39
C ARG A 26 -0.25 -5.10 -7.41
N ALA A 27 0.07 -6.03 -6.52
CA ALA A 27 -0.85 -6.49 -5.48
C ALA A 27 -1.29 -5.34 -4.55
N LEU A 28 -0.36 -4.50 -4.10
CA LEU A 28 -0.70 -3.34 -3.25
C LEU A 28 -1.66 -2.37 -3.96
N ASN A 29 -1.41 -2.07 -5.23
CA ASN A 29 -2.29 -1.22 -6.03
C ASN A 29 -3.66 -1.89 -6.29
N MET A 30 -3.70 -3.21 -6.49
CA MET A 30 -4.96 -3.96 -6.59
C MET A 30 -5.79 -3.86 -5.31
N TYR A 31 -5.16 -3.94 -4.14
CA TYR A 31 -5.85 -3.74 -2.86
C TYR A 31 -6.42 -2.33 -2.75
N GLN A 32 -5.63 -1.30 -3.08
CA GLN A 32 -6.07 0.10 -3.02
C GLN A 32 -7.28 0.34 -3.94
N VAL A 33 -7.25 -0.21 -5.15
CA VAL A 33 -8.36 -0.15 -6.09
C VAL A 33 -9.60 -0.85 -5.53
N ALA A 34 -9.46 -2.09 -5.04
CA ALA A 34 -10.58 -2.83 -4.44
C ALA A 34 -11.19 -2.09 -3.24
N ALA A 35 -10.35 -1.51 -2.39
CA ALA A 35 -10.75 -0.70 -1.24
C ALA A 35 -11.53 0.57 -1.65
N ALA A 36 -11.17 1.22 -2.77
CA ALA A 36 -11.88 2.38 -3.29
C ALA A 36 -13.29 2.03 -3.82
N TYR A 37 -13.49 0.84 -4.39
CA TYR A 37 -14.77 0.39 -4.94
C TYR A 37 -15.74 -0.21 -3.91
N THR A 38 -15.32 -0.33 -2.66
CA THR A 38 -16.15 -0.90 -1.56
C THR A 38 -17.40 -0.10 -1.25
N GLN A 39 -17.38 1.22 -1.45
CA GLN A 39 -18.50 2.12 -1.20
C GLN A 39 -19.73 1.80 -2.07
N VAL A 40 -19.56 1.01 -3.13
CA VAL A 40 -20.61 0.69 -4.11
C VAL A 40 -20.96 -0.81 -4.14
N SER A 41 -20.10 -1.69 -3.62
CA SER A 41 -20.15 -3.15 -3.94
C SER A 41 -20.27 -4.10 -2.74
N GLY A 42 -20.43 -3.60 -1.51
CA GLY A 42 -20.72 -4.45 -0.33
C GLY A 42 -19.50 -4.95 0.44
N GLY A 43 -18.35 -4.27 0.31
CA GLY A 43 -17.12 -4.55 1.08
C GLY A 43 -15.90 -4.78 0.19
N ASN A 44 -14.69 -4.82 0.78
CA ASN A 44 -13.47 -5.13 0.03
C ASN A 44 -13.30 -6.65 0.01
N PRO A 45 -13.33 -7.33 -1.16
CA PRO A 45 -13.11 -8.78 -1.20
C PRO A 45 -11.73 -9.20 -0.67
N LEU A 46 -10.78 -8.25 -0.62
CA LEU A 46 -9.42 -8.47 -0.11
C LEU A 46 -9.24 -8.06 1.37
N GLU A 47 -10.30 -7.57 2.04
CA GLU A 47 -10.25 -7.16 3.46
C GLU A 47 -9.63 -8.20 4.40
N PRO A 48 -9.85 -9.53 4.23
CA PRO A 48 -9.19 -10.53 5.08
C PRO A 48 -7.66 -10.50 5.05
N MET A 49 -7.05 -9.82 4.08
CA MET A 49 -5.59 -9.69 3.93
C MET A 49 -5.06 -8.30 4.33
N ALA A 50 -5.89 -7.44 4.92
CA ALA A 50 -5.53 -6.05 5.26
C ALA A 50 -4.25 -5.96 6.11
N ASP A 51 -4.13 -6.77 7.16
CA ASP A 51 -2.95 -6.74 8.03
C ASP A 51 -1.67 -7.17 7.32
N GLU A 52 -1.76 -8.22 6.49
CA GLU A 52 -0.63 -8.72 5.72
C GLU A 52 -0.18 -7.71 4.66
N VAL A 53 -1.15 -7.07 3.98
CA VAL A 53 -0.89 -5.97 3.05
C VAL A 53 -0.21 -4.79 3.75
N ARG A 54 -0.68 -4.40 4.95
CA ARG A 54 -0.05 -3.35 5.76
C ARG A 54 1.39 -3.73 6.12
N GLN A 55 1.62 -4.98 6.55
CA GLN A 55 2.94 -5.45 6.93
C GLN A 55 3.91 -5.45 5.75
N VAL A 56 3.47 -5.87 4.56
CA VAL A 56 4.30 -5.82 3.34
C VAL A 56 4.61 -4.39 2.93
N ALA A 57 3.63 -3.48 2.98
CA ALA A 57 3.85 -2.06 2.70
C ALA A 57 4.88 -1.45 3.66
N ARG A 58 4.78 -1.73 4.96
CA ARG A 58 5.81 -1.33 5.95
C ARG A 58 7.18 -1.90 5.60
N GLY A 59 7.25 -3.17 5.21
CA GLY A 59 8.49 -3.83 4.81
C GLY A 59 9.19 -3.16 3.62
N ILE A 60 8.43 -2.62 2.68
CA ILE A 60 8.94 -1.83 1.56
C ILE A 60 9.49 -0.48 2.04
N LEU A 61 8.72 0.26 2.85
CA LEU A 61 9.16 1.59 3.33
C LEU A 61 10.37 1.53 4.27
N ALA A 62 10.62 0.40 4.91
CA ALA A 62 11.81 0.17 5.74
C ALA A 62 13.11 0.02 4.92
N ARG A 63 13.02 -0.05 3.59
CA ARG A 63 14.16 -0.19 2.68
C ARG A 63 14.34 1.09 1.86
N PRO A 64 15.55 1.35 1.33
CA PRO A 64 15.74 2.40 0.35
C PRO A 64 14.77 2.21 -0.84
N PRO A 65 14.17 3.30 -1.33
CA PRO A 65 13.27 3.27 -2.48
C PRO A 65 14.02 2.82 -3.74
N VAL A 66 13.30 2.19 -4.67
CA VAL A 66 13.91 1.81 -5.95
C VAL A 66 14.37 3.03 -6.73
N GLU A 67 15.55 2.93 -7.34
CA GLU A 67 16.03 3.92 -8.31
C GLU A 67 15.16 3.89 -9.58
N ALA A 68 15.21 4.96 -10.37
CA ALA A 68 14.56 4.98 -11.67
C ALA A 68 15.27 4.04 -12.65
N ASP A 69 14.48 3.35 -13.48
CA ASP A 69 14.97 2.63 -14.65
C ASP A 69 14.16 3.02 -15.91
N ALA A 70 14.32 2.27 -17.01
CA ALA A 70 13.66 2.56 -18.28
C ALA A 70 12.12 2.43 -18.23
N ASP A 71 11.59 1.60 -17.33
CA ASP A 71 10.18 1.22 -17.27
C ASP A 71 9.51 1.66 -15.95
N VAL A 72 10.30 1.98 -14.92
CA VAL A 72 9.84 2.25 -13.55
C VAL A 72 10.40 3.59 -13.05
N PRO A 73 9.53 4.53 -12.62
CA PRO A 73 9.99 5.79 -12.04
C PRO A 73 10.60 5.57 -10.64
N ALA A 74 11.52 6.44 -10.25
CA ALA A 74 12.14 6.39 -8.92
C ALA A 74 11.09 6.41 -7.79
N GLY A 75 11.24 5.52 -6.81
CA GLY A 75 10.34 5.40 -5.66
C GLY A 75 8.96 4.82 -5.99
N PHE A 76 8.78 4.15 -7.13
CA PHE A 76 7.51 3.51 -7.50
C PHE A 76 7.00 2.51 -6.44
N ASP A 77 7.91 1.78 -5.80
CA ASP A 77 7.62 0.86 -4.71
C ASP A 77 7.10 1.59 -3.47
N HIS A 78 7.75 2.69 -3.09
CA HIS A 78 7.30 3.57 -2.00
C HIS A 78 5.94 4.18 -2.32
N VAL A 79 5.69 4.65 -3.55
CA VAL A 79 4.37 5.16 -3.96
C VAL A 79 3.31 4.07 -3.80
N SER A 80 3.56 2.85 -4.26
CA SER A 80 2.60 1.74 -4.16
C SER A 80 2.31 1.36 -2.70
N ALA A 81 3.35 1.31 -1.86
CA ALA A 81 3.21 1.05 -0.42
C ALA A 81 2.46 2.18 0.31
N LEU A 82 2.80 3.44 0.05
CA LEU A 82 2.13 4.59 0.67
C LEU A 82 0.68 4.71 0.24
N ASN A 83 0.36 4.40 -1.03
CA ASN A 83 -1.00 4.42 -1.54
C ASN A 83 -1.91 3.49 -0.74
N VAL A 84 -1.48 2.26 -0.44
CA VAL A 84 -2.31 1.35 0.37
C VAL A 84 -2.41 1.81 1.83
N LEU A 85 -1.36 2.44 2.35
CA LEU A 85 -1.34 3.03 3.69
C LEU A 85 -2.25 4.26 3.82
N THR A 86 -2.66 4.93 2.73
CA THR A 86 -3.72 5.95 2.80
C THR A 86 -5.08 5.41 3.29
N ILE A 87 -5.22 4.08 3.36
CA ILE A 87 -6.42 3.39 3.84
C ILE A 87 -6.10 2.58 5.09
N LEU A 88 -4.95 1.90 5.09
CA LEU A 88 -4.60 0.91 6.11
C LEU A 88 -3.68 1.41 7.22
N ALA A 89 -3.08 2.59 7.09
CA ALA A 89 -2.10 3.02 8.08
C ALA A 89 -2.70 3.09 9.49
N GLU A 90 -1.91 2.65 10.44
CA GLU A 90 -2.16 2.71 11.88
C GLU A 90 -1.20 3.71 12.55
N PRO A 91 -1.48 4.17 13.78
CA PRO A 91 -0.60 5.10 14.49
C PRO A 91 0.86 4.63 14.59
N ASP A 92 1.08 3.31 14.71
CA ASP A 92 2.40 2.69 14.75
C ASP A 92 3.22 2.86 13.47
N ASP A 93 2.58 3.22 12.35
CA ASP A 93 3.25 3.46 11.07
C ASP A 93 3.83 4.89 10.98
N LEU A 94 3.44 5.80 11.88
CA LEU A 94 3.81 7.22 11.80
C LEU A 94 5.31 7.47 11.81
N GLY A 95 6.07 6.70 12.60
CA GLY A 95 7.53 6.84 12.64
C GLY A 95 8.15 6.54 11.28
N LEU A 96 7.68 5.47 10.63
CA LEU A 96 8.17 5.05 9.32
C LEU A 96 7.77 6.04 8.22
N ILE A 97 6.51 6.49 8.21
CA ILE A 97 6.02 7.45 7.21
C ILE A 97 6.70 8.82 7.38
N THR A 98 6.97 9.26 8.62
CA THR A 98 7.72 10.50 8.89
C THR A 98 9.14 10.43 8.33
N GLY A 99 9.82 9.28 8.49
CA GLY A 99 11.15 9.09 7.91
C GLY A 99 11.17 9.26 6.38
N VAL A 100 10.11 8.82 5.69
CA VAL A 100 9.94 9.04 4.24
C VAL A 100 9.69 10.53 3.93
N LEU A 101 8.92 11.24 4.75
CA LEU A 101 8.63 12.67 4.57
C LEU A 101 9.85 13.57 4.80
N GLU A 102 10.80 13.16 5.64
CA GLU A 102 12.06 13.87 5.87
C GLU A 102 12.99 13.78 4.64
N HIS A 103 12.95 12.65 3.93
CA HIS A 103 13.83 12.37 2.79
C HIS A 103 13.06 11.80 1.59
N PRO A 104 12.10 12.53 1.00
CA PRO A 104 11.29 12.01 -0.09
C PRO A 104 12.11 11.99 -1.39
N VAL A 105 11.97 10.91 -2.15
CA VAL A 105 12.64 10.74 -3.45
C VAL A 105 12.16 11.75 -4.48
N ASN A 106 10.86 12.09 -4.43
CA ASN A 106 10.22 13.03 -5.33
C ASN A 106 8.93 13.59 -4.70
N ASP A 107 8.31 14.55 -5.38
CA ASP A 107 7.10 15.22 -4.89
C ASP A 107 5.88 14.29 -4.82
N GLN A 108 5.80 13.27 -5.67
CA GLN A 108 4.72 12.28 -5.62
C GLN A 108 4.81 11.45 -4.35
N VAL A 109 6.00 10.94 -4.01
CA VAL A 109 6.24 10.22 -2.75
C VAL A 109 5.88 11.10 -1.56
N ARG A 110 6.31 12.37 -1.54
CA ARG A 110 5.97 13.33 -0.47
C ARG A 110 4.47 13.52 -0.32
N ALA A 111 3.75 13.71 -1.43
CA ALA A 111 2.31 13.93 -1.43
C ALA A 111 1.55 12.72 -0.86
N VAL A 112 1.86 11.51 -1.34
CA VAL A 112 1.16 10.29 -0.88
C VAL A 112 1.55 9.96 0.57
N ALA A 113 2.81 10.17 0.96
CA ALA A 113 3.23 10.00 2.36
C ALA A 113 2.47 10.93 3.32
N SER A 114 2.16 12.15 2.89
CA SER A 114 1.38 13.09 3.71
C SER A 114 -0.04 12.57 3.94
N LEU A 115 -0.70 12.02 2.91
CA LEU A 115 -2.03 11.41 3.01
C LEU A 115 -2.04 10.17 3.90
N ALA A 116 -1.00 9.33 3.80
CA ALA A 116 -0.84 8.16 4.66
C ALA A 116 -0.62 8.56 6.13
N ALA A 117 0.21 9.58 6.40
CA ALA A 117 0.43 10.11 7.74
C ALA A 117 -0.88 10.67 8.35
N ASP A 118 -1.67 11.41 7.57
CA ASP A 118 -2.96 11.92 8.03
C ASP A 118 -3.97 10.81 8.32
N THR A 119 -3.88 9.69 7.62
CA THR A 119 -4.68 8.49 7.90
C THR A 119 -4.27 7.86 9.22
N ALA A 120 -2.99 7.62 9.42
CA ALA A 120 -2.45 7.08 10.67
C ALA A 120 -2.77 7.97 11.89
N ARG A 121 -2.72 9.30 11.74
CA ARG A 121 -3.06 10.26 12.82
C ARG A 121 -4.53 10.26 13.21
N ARG A 122 -5.43 9.92 12.27
CA ARG A 122 -6.88 9.94 12.51
C ARG A 122 -7.36 8.70 13.25
N LYS A 123 -6.60 7.61 13.25
CA LYS A 123 -6.96 6.39 13.98
C LYS A 123 -6.60 6.51 15.46
N PRO A 124 -7.48 6.07 16.37
CA PRO A 124 -7.14 6.03 17.79
C PRO A 124 -6.02 5.01 18.04
N PRO A 125 -5.06 5.30 18.96
CA PRO A 125 -4.01 4.35 19.30
C PRO A 125 -4.58 3.12 20.01
N GLY A 126 -4.35 1.93 19.44
CA GLY A 126 -4.53 0.63 20.10
C GLY A 126 -5.92 0.00 20.05
N THR A 127 -6.42 -0.34 18.85
CA THR A 127 -7.47 -1.37 18.69
C THR A 127 -6.88 -2.76 18.54
#